data_AF-A0A9N9KZN7-F1
#
_entry.id   AF-A0A9N9KZN7-F1
#
_cell.length_a   1.000
_cell.length_b   1.000
_cell.length_c   1.000
_cell.angle_alpha   90.00
_cell.angle_beta   90.00
_cell.angle_gamma   90.00
#
_symmetry.space_group_name_H-M   'P 1'
#
loop_
_entity.id
_entity.type
_entity.pdbx_description
1 polymer ?
#
loop_
_entity_poly.entity_id
_entity_poly.type
_entity_poly.pdbx_seq_one_letter_code
_entity_poly.pdbx_strand_id
1 'polypeptide(L)'
;MSSLRVSIRTVVALLAVASAQEQPLLSTIAGIPELSTFSTVVNGSGGNKLNPALEERFNSKIDGRKYTAFVPTNDAFAKIPSAFVGALTAAPAYPLLEAIIRTHIAEGQVNSGNLTSSSPIIAIEGFPLSITTTQTNAILINKQAQRVGDETPASNGVVHRIDQVLNPFTGYFGVSNTSSAPAQSSQVEGTISDILSTDQRLSTIRDVLLALQPDLIQNRLRLSSPQQQQIFTAPSNAAFAAAPPGTPEASKAPSNQPLSFQLFSFGLLNNPNPTAKLADLNLAGGSAQRANSFTGINVTVSQKTPEGAVFVNNAAVEGEVCGSNGCVWLVDRILDPLYLVFGPLDRA
;
A
#
# COMPACT_ATOMS: atom_id res chain seq x y z
N MET A 1 19.39 -82.52 0.63
CA MET A 1 20.46 -81.79 1.36
C MET A 1 21.29 -81.09 0.31
N SER A 2 20.99 -79.82 0.04
CA SER A 2 21.73 -78.66 0.56
C SER A 2 23.19 -78.60 0.09
N SER A 3 23.50 -77.68 -0.83
CA SER A 3 24.50 -76.65 -0.55
C SER A 3 24.51 -75.58 -1.65
N LEU A 4 24.04 -74.39 -1.27
CA LEU A 4 24.30 -73.09 -1.87
C LEU A 4 25.80 -72.85 -2.09
N ARG A 5 26.18 -72.22 -3.21
CA ARG A 5 27.32 -71.29 -3.26
C ARG A 5 26.92 -70.03 -4.05
N VAL A 6 26.70 -68.96 -3.30
CA VAL A 6 26.61 -67.57 -3.76
C VAL A 6 28.06 -67.09 -3.97
N SER A 7 28.36 -66.25 -4.96
CA SER A 7 28.74 -64.82 -4.81
C SER A 7 29.82 -64.53 -5.88
N ILE A 8 30.04 -63.38 -6.51
CA ILE A 8 29.76 -61.96 -6.22
C ILE A 8 29.62 -61.28 -7.60
N ARG A 9 28.54 -60.52 -7.85
CA ARG A 9 28.53 -59.48 -8.90
C ARG A 9 28.65 -58.14 -8.21
N THR A 10 29.79 -57.48 -8.41
CA THR A 10 30.07 -56.12 -7.96
C THR A 10 29.09 -55.16 -8.61
N VAL A 11 28.19 -54.56 -7.83
CA VAL A 11 27.35 -53.44 -8.27
C VAL A 11 28.13 -52.16 -7.97
N VAL A 12 28.63 -51.50 -9.01
CA VAL A 12 29.16 -50.14 -8.89
C VAL A 12 27.95 -49.21 -8.75
N ALA A 13 27.74 -48.69 -7.54
CA ALA A 13 26.76 -47.65 -7.29
C ALA A 13 27.29 -46.32 -7.83
N LEU A 14 26.78 -45.90 -8.99
CA LEU A 14 26.99 -44.56 -9.51
C LEU A 14 26.17 -43.59 -8.65
N LEU A 15 26.83 -42.91 -7.71
CA LEU A 15 26.23 -41.81 -6.95
C LEU A 15 25.99 -40.64 -7.91
N ALA A 16 24.78 -40.55 -8.46
CA ALA A 16 24.30 -39.33 -9.07
C ALA A 16 24.17 -38.28 -7.96
N VAL A 17 25.09 -37.33 -7.90
CA VAL A 17 24.87 -36.08 -7.17
C VAL A 17 23.79 -35.35 -7.93
N ALA A 18 22.54 -35.50 -7.49
CA ALA A 18 21.45 -34.67 -7.97
C ALA A 18 21.79 -33.23 -7.58
N SER A 19 22.13 -32.39 -8.55
CA SER A 19 22.13 -30.96 -8.36
C SER A 19 20.71 -30.57 -7.95
N ALA A 20 20.55 -30.08 -6.72
CA ALA A 20 19.27 -29.50 -6.30
C ALA A 20 19.01 -28.32 -7.23
N GLN A 21 18.10 -28.51 -8.19
CA GLN A 21 17.78 -27.46 -9.14
C GLN A 21 17.12 -26.31 -8.38
N GLU A 22 17.70 -25.12 -8.48
CA GLU A 22 17.15 -23.93 -7.84
C GLU A 22 15.69 -23.74 -8.24
N GLN A 23 14.86 -23.50 -7.23
CA GLN A 23 13.43 -23.27 -7.42
C GLN A 23 13.18 -21.86 -7.96
N PRO A 24 12.04 -21.57 -8.58
CA PRO A 24 11.63 -20.20 -8.93
C PRO A 24 11.47 -19.30 -7.69
N LEU A 25 11.37 -17.99 -7.87
CA LEU A 25 11.42 -16.98 -6.81
C LEU A 25 10.38 -17.20 -5.70
N LEU A 26 9.08 -17.22 -6.01
CA LEU A 26 8.03 -17.40 -5.01
C LEU A 26 8.05 -18.81 -4.41
N SER A 27 8.43 -19.83 -5.20
CA SER A 27 8.64 -21.19 -4.69
C SER A 27 9.80 -21.26 -3.68
N THR A 28 10.88 -20.52 -3.93
CA THR A 28 12.00 -20.38 -3.00
C THR A 28 11.55 -19.69 -1.72
N ILE A 29 10.80 -18.59 -1.83
CA ILE A 29 10.23 -17.86 -0.68
C ILE A 29 9.33 -18.78 0.16
N ALA A 30 8.44 -19.54 -0.47
CA ALA A 30 7.54 -20.46 0.22
C ALA A 30 8.26 -21.61 0.94
N GLY A 31 9.47 -21.97 0.49
CA GLY A 31 10.31 -22.98 1.14
C GLY A 31 11.06 -22.48 2.38
N ILE A 32 11.07 -21.17 2.64
CA ILE A 32 11.81 -20.56 3.76
C ILE A 32 10.85 -20.34 4.94
N PRO A 33 11.00 -21.05 6.09
CA PRO A 33 10.04 -21.00 7.19
C PRO A 33 9.79 -19.60 7.77
N GLU A 34 10.84 -18.78 7.85
CA GLU A 34 10.81 -17.40 8.34
C GLU A 34 10.10 -16.41 7.40
N LEU A 35 9.73 -16.81 6.18
CA LEU A 35 9.01 -16.00 5.20
C LEU A 35 7.57 -16.49 4.96
N SER A 36 7.11 -17.48 5.74
CA SER A 36 5.82 -18.13 5.54
C SER A 36 4.63 -17.16 5.59
N THR A 37 4.69 -16.10 6.42
CA THR A 37 3.64 -15.08 6.46
C THR A 37 3.53 -14.33 5.13
N PHE A 38 4.65 -13.97 4.51
CA PHE A 38 4.64 -13.34 3.18
C PHE A 38 3.99 -14.26 2.15
N SER A 39 4.35 -15.54 2.13
CA SER A 39 3.75 -16.53 1.24
C SER A 39 2.24 -16.66 1.47
N THR A 40 1.78 -16.70 2.71
CA THR A 40 0.34 -16.73 3.02
C THR A 40 -0.37 -15.47 2.50
N VAL A 41 0.24 -14.30 2.66
CA VAL A 41 -0.33 -13.02 2.18
C VAL A 41 -0.39 -12.97 0.66
N VAL A 42 0.68 -13.36 -0.04
CA VAL A 42 0.70 -13.49 -1.51
C VAL A 42 -0.40 -14.46 -1.97
N ASN A 43 -0.53 -15.59 -1.29
CA ASN A 43 -1.51 -16.62 -1.62
C ASN A 43 -2.95 -16.18 -1.34
N GLY A 44 -3.18 -15.33 -0.34
CA GLY A 44 -4.51 -14.79 -0.01
C GLY A 44 -4.92 -13.60 -0.88
N SER A 45 -3.98 -12.91 -1.52
CA SER A 45 -4.23 -11.69 -2.31
C SER A 45 -5.02 -11.90 -3.61
N GLY A 46 -5.44 -13.13 -3.93
CA GLY A 46 -6.30 -13.49 -5.08
C GLY A 46 -7.66 -14.10 -4.70
N GLY A 47 -8.06 -14.01 -3.42
CA GLY A 47 -9.21 -14.74 -2.86
C GLY A 47 -8.82 -16.15 -2.38
N ASN A 48 -9.67 -17.16 -2.60
CA ASN A 48 -9.43 -18.55 -2.15
C ASN A 48 -8.36 -19.31 -2.96
N LYS A 49 -7.47 -18.62 -3.68
CA LYS A 49 -6.41 -19.20 -4.52
C LYS A 49 -5.18 -18.30 -4.50
N LEU A 50 -4.00 -18.92 -4.62
CA LEU A 50 -2.74 -18.27 -5.03
C LEU A 50 -3.06 -17.18 -6.05
N ASN A 51 -2.62 -15.93 -5.87
CA ASN A 51 -2.83 -14.88 -6.87
C ASN A 51 -2.21 -15.35 -8.20
N PRO A 52 -3.00 -15.86 -9.17
CA PRO A 52 -2.45 -16.63 -10.26
C PRO A 52 -1.59 -15.76 -11.18
N ALA A 53 -1.88 -14.46 -11.21
CA ALA A 53 -1.12 -13.49 -11.97
C ALA A 53 0.29 -13.26 -11.38
N LEU A 54 0.44 -13.18 -10.05
CA LEU A 54 1.75 -13.03 -9.42
C LEU A 54 2.58 -14.31 -9.56
N GLU A 55 1.93 -15.47 -9.43
CA GLU A 55 2.56 -16.77 -9.60
C GLU A 55 3.03 -17.00 -11.03
N GLU A 56 2.16 -16.78 -12.02
CA GLU A 56 2.54 -16.85 -13.43
C GLU A 56 3.66 -15.86 -13.74
N ARG A 57 3.63 -14.64 -13.19
CA ARG A 57 4.63 -13.61 -13.47
C ARG A 57 5.98 -13.89 -12.83
N PHE A 58 6.02 -14.25 -11.55
CA PHE A 58 7.27 -14.32 -10.77
C PHE A 58 7.84 -15.73 -10.62
N ASN A 59 7.09 -16.78 -10.96
CA ASN A 59 7.62 -18.14 -11.05
C ASN A 59 7.85 -18.62 -12.49
N SER A 60 7.41 -17.86 -13.50
CA SER A 60 7.76 -18.16 -14.89
C SER A 60 9.24 -17.91 -15.18
N LYS A 61 9.80 -18.78 -16.03
CA LYS A 61 11.14 -18.65 -16.63
C LYS A 61 11.06 -18.38 -18.13
N ILE A 62 9.85 -18.33 -18.70
CA ILE A 62 9.61 -18.39 -20.15
C ILE A 62 10.22 -17.18 -20.86
N ASP A 63 10.26 -16.02 -20.21
CA ASP A 63 10.81 -14.78 -20.76
C ASP A 63 12.27 -14.51 -20.36
N GLY A 64 12.90 -15.43 -19.61
CA GLY A 64 14.28 -15.27 -19.13
C GLY A 64 14.48 -14.12 -18.13
N ARG A 65 13.39 -13.48 -17.66
CA ARG A 65 13.48 -12.37 -16.71
C ARG A 65 14.03 -12.82 -15.38
N LYS A 66 14.67 -11.86 -14.72
CA LYS A 66 15.26 -12.02 -13.39
C LYS A 66 14.64 -11.03 -12.43
N TYR A 67 14.58 -11.41 -11.16
CA TYR A 67 13.95 -10.63 -10.12
C TYR A 67 14.80 -10.53 -8.85
N THR A 68 14.58 -9.47 -8.10
CA THR A 68 15.13 -9.27 -6.76
C THR A 68 13.97 -9.09 -5.81
N ALA A 69 13.79 -10.00 -4.86
CA ALA A 69 12.73 -9.90 -3.85
C ALA A 69 13.32 -9.44 -2.52
N PHE A 70 12.81 -8.34 -1.96
CA PHE A 70 13.06 -7.93 -0.59
C PHE A 70 11.89 -8.43 0.25
N VAL A 71 12.05 -9.54 0.97
CA VAL A 71 10.92 -10.25 1.58
C VAL A 71 10.91 -10.04 3.10
N PRO A 72 9.81 -9.48 3.66
CA PRO A 72 9.69 -9.28 5.09
C PRO A 72 9.60 -10.63 5.81
N THR A 73 10.37 -10.75 6.88
CA THR A 73 10.33 -11.90 7.80
C THR A 73 9.02 -11.97 8.57
N ASN A 74 8.71 -13.12 9.17
CA ASN A 74 7.56 -13.26 10.07
C ASN A 74 7.60 -12.23 11.22
N ASP A 75 8.80 -11.94 11.75
CA ASP A 75 8.99 -10.92 12.78
C ASP A 75 8.70 -9.50 12.25
N ALA A 76 8.99 -9.24 10.97
CA ALA A 76 8.62 -7.99 10.31
C ALA A 76 7.10 -7.80 10.25
N PHE A 77 6.35 -8.87 9.94
CA PHE A 77 4.88 -8.83 9.95
C PHE A 77 4.32 -8.71 11.37
N ALA A 78 4.97 -9.32 12.37
CA ALA A 78 4.55 -9.22 13.77
C ALA A 78 4.61 -7.79 14.32
N LYS A 79 5.40 -6.90 13.69
CA LYS A 79 5.43 -5.45 14.00
C LYS A 79 4.18 -4.70 13.51
N ILE A 80 3.40 -5.27 12.59
CA ILE A 80 2.18 -4.66 12.06
C ILE A 80 0.98 -5.07 12.94
N PRO A 81 0.09 -4.13 13.30
CA PRO A 81 -1.13 -4.46 14.03
C PRO A 81 -1.96 -5.53 13.30
N SER A 82 -2.31 -6.62 14.00
CA SER A 82 -3.06 -7.75 13.42
C SER A 82 -4.41 -7.34 12.83
N ALA A 83 -5.08 -6.36 13.45
CA ALA A 83 -6.31 -5.77 12.93
C ALA A 83 -6.12 -5.13 11.55
N PHE A 84 -4.97 -4.48 11.33
CA PHE A 84 -4.64 -3.88 10.05
C PHE A 84 -4.31 -4.95 8.99
N VAL A 85 -3.57 -6.00 9.36
CA VAL A 85 -3.32 -7.15 8.47
C VAL A 85 -4.66 -7.76 8.04
N GLY A 86 -5.58 -7.99 8.99
CA GLY A 86 -6.91 -8.52 8.70
C GLY A 86 -7.69 -7.64 7.72
N ALA A 87 -7.70 -6.32 7.93
CA ALA A 87 -8.35 -5.36 7.03
C ALA A 87 -7.71 -5.37 5.62
N LEU A 88 -6.38 -5.43 5.54
CA LEU A 88 -5.63 -5.43 4.29
C LEU A 88 -5.85 -6.72 3.48
N THR A 89 -6.04 -7.85 4.15
CA THR A 89 -6.36 -9.15 3.53
C THR A 89 -7.84 -9.35 3.24
N ALA A 90 -8.69 -8.35 3.46
CA ALA A 90 -10.09 -8.38 3.05
C ALA A 90 -10.23 -7.91 1.59
N ALA A 91 -11.20 -8.47 0.86
CA ALA A 91 -11.41 -8.18 -0.57
C ALA A 91 -11.48 -6.68 -0.93
N PRO A 92 -12.09 -5.78 -0.11
CA PRO A 92 -12.08 -4.34 -0.40
C PRO A 92 -10.69 -3.68 -0.39
N ALA A 93 -9.67 -4.32 0.18
CA ALA A 93 -8.31 -3.78 0.30
C ALA A 93 -7.29 -4.42 -0.66
N TYR A 94 -7.71 -5.37 -1.51
CA TYR A 94 -6.82 -6.10 -2.40
C TYR A 94 -5.97 -5.22 -3.33
N PRO A 95 -6.47 -4.15 -3.96
CA PRO A 95 -5.61 -3.29 -4.79
C PRO A 95 -4.43 -2.69 -4.01
N LEU A 96 -4.66 -2.31 -2.74
CA LEU A 96 -3.60 -1.81 -1.87
C LEU A 96 -2.64 -2.93 -1.44
N LEU A 97 -3.18 -4.11 -1.11
CA LEU A 97 -2.37 -5.27 -0.75
C LEU A 97 -1.45 -5.70 -1.91
N GLU A 98 -1.98 -5.75 -3.13
CA GLU A 98 -1.20 -6.09 -4.32
C GLU A 98 -0.08 -5.08 -4.57
N ALA A 99 -0.35 -3.78 -4.40
CA ALA A 99 0.66 -2.74 -4.51
C ALA A 99 1.79 -2.89 -3.47
N ILE A 100 1.45 -3.26 -2.24
CA ILE A 100 2.43 -3.58 -1.20
C ILE A 100 3.26 -4.79 -1.61
N ILE A 101 2.65 -5.90 -2.05
CA ILE A 101 3.37 -7.10 -2.49
C ILE A 101 4.32 -6.78 -3.65
N ARG A 102 3.84 -6.07 -4.68
CA ARG A 102 4.63 -5.69 -5.86
C ARG A 102 5.77 -4.72 -5.54
N THR A 103 5.67 -3.97 -4.44
CA THR A 103 6.77 -3.10 -3.95
C THR A 103 7.96 -3.92 -3.44
N HIS A 104 7.73 -5.15 -2.99
CA HIS A 104 8.79 -6.02 -2.48
C HIS A 104 9.56 -6.77 -3.58
N ILE A 105 9.18 -6.62 -4.84
CA ILE A 105 9.81 -7.31 -5.97
C ILE A 105 10.26 -6.27 -6.99
N ALA A 106 11.52 -6.33 -7.39
CA ALA A 106 12.10 -5.50 -8.45
C ALA A 106 12.51 -6.37 -9.64
N GLU A 107 12.48 -5.78 -10.84
CA GLU A 107 13.03 -6.42 -12.04
C GLU A 107 14.57 -6.31 -12.04
N GLY A 108 15.25 -7.35 -12.53
CA GLY A 108 16.69 -7.51 -12.48
C GLY A 108 17.15 -8.34 -11.27
N GLN A 109 18.35 -8.92 -11.37
CA GLN A 109 19.00 -9.65 -10.28
C GLN A 109 20.08 -8.78 -9.66
N VAL A 110 19.84 -8.32 -8.44
CA VAL A 110 20.79 -7.51 -7.66
C VAL A 110 21.20 -8.30 -6.44
N ASN A 111 22.36 -8.96 -6.55
CA ASN A 111 22.97 -9.67 -5.43
C ASN A 111 23.55 -8.67 -4.39
N SER A 112 23.89 -9.17 -3.21
CA SER A 112 24.26 -8.39 -2.03
C SER A 112 25.48 -7.50 -2.28
N GLY A 113 26.45 -7.97 -3.07
CA GLY A 113 27.62 -7.18 -3.46
C GLY A 113 27.30 -6.00 -4.38
N ASN A 114 26.13 -5.99 -5.01
CA ASN A 114 25.67 -4.96 -5.95
C ASN A 114 24.56 -4.06 -5.37
N LEU A 115 24.12 -4.32 -4.13
CA LEU A 115 23.19 -3.47 -3.39
C LEU A 115 23.92 -2.21 -2.90
N THR A 116 24.05 -1.23 -3.79
CA THR A 116 24.74 0.04 -3.52
C THR A 116 23.79 1.22 -3.71
N SER A 117 24.09 2.35 -3.08
CA SER A 117 23.29 3.58 -3.21
C SER A 117 23.28 4.15 -4.63
N SER A 118 24.23 3.76 -5.48
CA SER A 118 24.31 4.14 -6.89
C SER A 118 23.44 3.31 -7.82
N SER A 119 22.90 2.18 -7.34
CA SER A 119 22.05 1.31 -8.15
C SER A 119 20.58 1.71 -7.97
N PRO A 120 19.94 2.38 -8.96
CA PRO A 120 18.51 2.63 -8.88
C PRO A 120 17.77 1.30 -9.00
N ILE A 121 17.04 0.93 -7.94
CA ILE A 121 16.16 -0.23 -7.96
C ILE A 121 14.74 0.30 -8.08
N ILE A 122 14.01 -0.13 -9.11
CA ILE A 122 12.60 0.22 -9.29
C ILE A 122 11.79 -1.03 -8.96
N ALA A 123 10.93 -0.93 -7.97
CA ALA A 123 10.00 -2.01 -7.68
C ALA A 123 9.05 -2.21 -8.87
N ILE A 124 8.49 -3.41 -9.00
CA ILE A 124 7.54 -3.74 -10.06
C ILE A 124 6.24 -2.96 -9.92
N GLU A 125 5.94 -2.43 -8.74
CA GLU A 125 4.87 -1.46 -8.55
C GLU A 125 5.14 -0.12 -9.26
N GLY A 126 6.40 0.21 -9.54
CA GLY A 126 6.83 1.42 -10.23
C GLY A 126 7.50 2.45 -9.32
N PHE A 127 7.42 2.27 -7.99
CA PHE A 127 8.09 3.15 -7.03
C PHE A 127 9.58 2.82 -6.90
N PRO A 128 10.46 3.82 -6.74
CA PRO A 128 11.88 3.60 -6.50
C PRO A 128 12.10 3.03 -5.09
N LEU A 129 13.07 2.11 -4.98
CA LEU A 129 13.62 1.62 -3.73
C LEU A 129 15.01 2.21 -3.55
N SER A 130 15.18 3.02 -2.50
CA SER A 130 16.49 3.59 -2.16
C SER A 130 17.29 2.61 -1.30
N ILE A 131 18.57 2.46 -1.63
CA ILE A 131 19.50 1.61 -0.88
C ILE A 131 20.48 2.50 -0.14
N THR A 132 20.56 2.34 1.18
CA THR A 132 21.52 3.06 2.03
C THR A 132 22.36 2.06 2.80
N THR A 133 23.67 2.26 2.83
CA THR A 133 24.56 1.48 3.70
C THR A 133 24.93 2.33 4.91
N THR A 134 24.69 1.80 6.11
CA THR A 134 25.04 2.46 7.37
C THR A 134 26.54 2.34 7.67
N GLN A 135 27.01 3.08 8.68
CA GLN A 135 28.40 3.00 9.14
C GLN A 135 28.78 1.60 9.68
N THR A 136 27.80 0.79 10.09
CA THR A 136 28.00 -0.59 10.55
C THR A 136 27.87 -1.63 9.43
N ASN A 137 27.89 -1.19 8.16
CA ASN A 137 27.67 -2.02 6.97
C ASN A 137 26.29 -2.69 6.89
N ALA A 138 25.30 -2.23 7.66
CA ALA A 138 23.92 -2.66 7.49
C ALA A 138 23.32 -2.00 6.23
N ILE A 139 22.65 -2.80 5.40
CA ILE A 139 21.93 -2.34 4.21
C ILE A 139 20.49 -2.02 4.59
N LEU A 140 20.08 -0.79 4.32
CA LEU A 140 18.71 -0.29 4.51
C LEU A 140 18.04 -0.06 3.17
N ILE A 141 16.81 -0.54 3.06
CA ILE A 141 15.89 -0.29 1.96
C ILE A 141 14.92 0.80 2.40
N ASN A 142 14.80 1.87 1.61
CA ASN A 142 13.95 3.03 1.90
C ASN A 142 14.25 3.71 3.25
N LYS A 143 15.49 3.61 3.74
CA LYS A 143 15.90 4.01 5.10
C LYS A 143 15.00 3.43 6.21
N GLN A 144 14.19 2.42 5.87
CA GLN A 144 13.11 1.90 6.71
C GLN A 144 13.43 0.46 7.10
N ALA A 145 13.60 -0.43 6.12
CA ALA A 145 13.78 -1.86 6.36
C ALA A 145 15.26 -2.24 6.26
N GLN A 146 15.78 -2.97 7.24
CA GLN A 146 17.13 -3.50 7.22
C GLN A 146 17.15 -4.89 6.60
N ARG A 147 18.14 -5.15 5.73
CA ARG A 147 18.44 -6.50 5.22
C ARG A 147 18.97 -7.38 6.35
N VAL A 148 18.42 -8.58 6.49
CA VAL A 148 18.80 -9.56 7.53
C VAL A 148 19.31 -10.86 6.94
N GLY A 149 20.41 -11.37 7.51
CA GLY A 149 21.08 -12.60 7.06
C GLY A 149 21.63 -12.51 5.63
N ASP A 150 21.94 -13.67 5.07
CA ASP A 150 22.42 -13.81 3.70
C ASP A 150 21.27 -13.77 2.67
N GLU A 151 21.60 -13.51 1.42
CA GLU A 151 20.65 -13.70 0.33
C GLU A 151 20.41 -15.18 0.04
N THR A 152 19.25 -15.52 -0.52
CA THR A 152 18.95 -16.87 -1.01
C THR A 152 18.81 -16.83 -2.53
N PRO A 153 19.60 -17.61 -3.29
CA PRO A 153 19.49 -17.66 -4.73
C PRO A 153 18.21 -18.38 -5.16
N ALA A 154 17.60 -17.90 -6.24
CA ALA A 154 16.50 -18.53 -6.92
C ALA A 154 16.81 -18.64 -8.41
N SER A 155 16.24 -19.63 -9.09
CA SER A 155 16.56 -19.88 -10.50
C SER A 155 16.20 -18.74 -11.46
N ASN A 156 15.28 -17.86 -11.07
CA ASN A 156 14.94 -16.62 -11.77
C ASN A 156 15.16 -15.37 -10.92
N GLY A 157 16.08 -15.39 -9.94
CA GLY A 157 16.35 -14.20 -9.14
C GLY A 157 17.13 -14.41 -7.85
N VAL A 158 16.91 -13.51 -6.90
CA VAL A 158 17.51 -13.55 -5.57
C VAL A 158 16.51 -13.04 -4.52
N VAL A 159 16.55 -13.63 -3.34
CA VAL A 159 15.73 -13.25 -2.18
C VAL A 159 16.62 -12.61 -1.11
N HIS A 160 16.31 -11.37 -0.76
CA HIS A 160 16.86 -10.64 0.36
C HIS A 160 15.83 -10.57 1.47
N ARG A 161 16.15 -11.04 2.67
CA ARG A 161 15.22 -10.94 3.79
C ARG A 161 15.32 -9.57 4.42
N ILE A 162 14.19 -9.01 4.86
CA ILE A 162 14.14 -7.70 5.51
C ILE A 162 13.34 -7.75 6.83
N ASP A 163 13.65 -6.85 7.74
CA ASP A 163 13.06 -6.81 9.09
C ASP A 163 11.79 -5.94 9.19
N GLN A 164 11.34 -5.33 8.09
CA GLN A 164 10.11 -4.53 8.01
C GLN A 164 9.42 -4.72 6.67
N VAL A 165 8.09 -4.54 6.63
CA VAL A 165 7.32 -4.47 5.38
C VAL A 165 7.58 -3.11 4.71
N LEU A 166 7.88 -3.10 3.42
CA LEU A 166 8.09 -1.89 2.64
C LEU A 166 6.79 -1.14 2.39
N ASN A 167 6.81 0.17 2.60
CA ASN A 167 5.72 1.07 2.24
C ASN A 167 5.89 1.55 0.77
N PRO A 168 4.96 1.24 -0.16
CA PRO A 168 4.98 1.73 -1.55
C PRO A 168 5.07 3.26 -1.64
N PHE A 169 4.44 3.96 -0.70
CA PHE A 169 4.24 5.41 -0.76
C PHE A 169 5.28 6.18 0.06
N THR A 170 6.43 5.57 0.31
CA THR A 170 7.53 6.22 1.01
C THR A 170 7.92 7.50 0.28
N GLY A 171 7.69 8.66 0.91
CA GLY A 171 7.98 9.96 0.32
C GLY A 171 6.94 10.48 -0.69
N TYR A 172 5.88 9.74 -0.99
CA TYR A 172 4.92 10.13 -2.04
C TYR A 172 3.83 11.08 -1.54
N PHE A 173 3.14 10.72 -0.45
CA PHE A 173 1.98 11.51 0.03
C PHE A 173 2.32 12.68 0.95
N GLY A 174 3.58 12.79 1.38
CA GLY A 174 3.99 13.74 2.42
C GLY A 174 3.22 13.61 3.75
N VAL A 175 3.47 14.55 4.66
CA VAL A 175 2.72 14.77 5.90
C VAL A 175 2.45 16.28 6.00
N SER A 176 1.25 16.66 6.43
CA SER A 176 0.94 18.06 6.71
C SER A 176 1.60 18.52 8.01
N ASN A 177 2.10 19.76 8.00
CA ASN A 177 2.72 20.41 9.16
C ASN A 177 1.92 21.62 9.64
N THR A 178 0.69 21.81 9.16
CA THR A 178 -0.12 22.95 9.58
C THR A 178 -0.47 22.86 11.07
N SER A 179 -0.67 24.02 11.67
CA SER A 179 -1.15 24.17 13.05
C SER A 179 -2.50 24.88 13.11
N SER A 180 -2.87 25.63 12.06
CA SER A 180 -4.11 26.39 12.04
C SER A 180 -5.35 25.50 12.03
N ALA A 181 -6.36 25.88 12.80
CA ALA A 181 -7.69 25.30 12.69
C ALA A 181 -8.25 25.41 11.25
N PRO A 182 -9.09 24.45 10.81
CA PRO A 182 -9.75 24.50 9.52
C PRO A 182 -10.59 25.78 9.35
N ALA A 183 -10.74 26.24 8.11
CA ALA A 183 -11.67 27.32 7.80
C ALA A 183 -13.11 26.93 8.19
N GLN A 184 -13.93 27.95 8.49
CA GLN A 184 -15.32 27.75 8.91
C GLN A 184 -16.14 26.96 7.87
N SER A 185 -16.98 26.06 8.38
CA SER A 185 -17.88 25.24 7.57
C SER A 185 -18.82 26.10 6.73
N SER A 186 -18.90 25.81 5.44
CA SER A 186 -19.80 26.49 4.50
C SER A 186 -20.92 25.56 4.06
N GLN A 187 -22.12 26.09 3.84
CA GLN A 187 -23.27 25.33 3.32
C GLN A 187 -23.58 25.80 1.89
N VAL A 188 -23.85 24.85 1.00
CA VAL A 188 -24.24 25.14 -0.39
C VAL A 188 -25.46 24.31 -0.79
N GLU A 189 -26.18 24.78 -1.80
CA GLU A 189 -27.24 23.98 -2.42
C GLU A 189 -26.63 22.83 -3.25
N GLY A 190 -27.35 21.71 -3.32
CA GLY A 190 -26.94 20.54 -4.10
C GLY A 190 -26.30 19.42 -3.26
N THR A 191 -25.60 18.52 -3.93
CA THR A 191 -24.99 17.30 -3.39
C THR A 191 -23.46 17.39 -3.34
N ILE A 192 -22.78 16.39 -2.79
CA ILE A 192 -21.31 16.25 -2.89
C ILE A 192 -20.86 16.29 -4.35
N SER A 193 -21.62 15.69 -5.28
CA SER A 193 -21.35 15.77 -6.72
C SER A 193 -21.36 17.21 -7.24
N ASP A 194 -22.32 18.02 -6.77
CA ASP A 194 -22.43 19.43 -7.17
C ASP A 194 -21.31 20.28 -6.54
N ILE A 195 -20.89 19.98 -5.31
CA ILE A 195 -19.71 20.61 -4.66
C ILE A 195 -18.45 20.35 -5.49
N LEU A 196 -18.17 19.08 -5.83
CA LEU A 196 -17.01 18.71 -6.65
C LEU A 196 -17.05 19.39 -8.03
N SER A 197 -18.24 19.60 -8.58
CA SER A 197 -18.43 20.21 -9.89
C SER A 197 -18.21 21.73 -9.88
N THR A 198 -18.51 22.41 -8.77
CA THR A 198 -18.53 23.88 -8.69
C THR A 198 -17.32 24.47 -7.98
N ASP A 199 -16.77 23.80 -6.97
CA ASP A 199 -15.62 24.29 -6.21
C ASP A 199 -14.32 24.17 -7.03
N GLN A 200 -13.78 25.31 -7.44
CA GLN A 200 -12.56 25.37 -8.25
C GLN A 200 -11.33 24.78 -7.56
N ARG A 201 -11.34 24.68 -6.22
CA ARG A 201 -10.25 24.07 -5.45
C ARG A 201 -10.22 22.54 -5.58
N LEU A 202 -11.27 21.93 -6.13
CA LEU A 202 -11.45 20.49 -6.27
C LEU A 202 -11.40 20.03 -7.73
N SER A 203 -11.02 20.92 -8.66
CA SER A 203 -11.03 20.61 -10.09
C SER A 203 -10.12 19.43 -10.43
N THR A 204 -8.93 19.32 -9.83
CA THR A 204 -8.01 18.21 -10.11
C THR A 204 -8.55 16.86 -9.65
N ILE A 205 -9.08 16.74 -8.42
CA ILE A 205 -9.65 15.47 -7.94
C ILE A 205 -10.90 15.10 -8.75
N ARG A 206 -11.75 16.07 -9.09
CA ARG A 206 -12.92 15.83 -9.95
C ARG A 206 -12.49 15.20 -11.27
N ASP A 207 -11.50 15.79 -11.95
CA ASP A 207 -11.06 15.34 -13.26
C ASP A 207 -10.42 13.93 -13.18
N VAL A 208 -9.66 13.65 -12.10
CA VAL A 208 -9.11 12.31 -11.84
C VAL A 208 -10.24 11.30 -11.60
N LEU A 209 -11.20 11.60 -10.72
CA LEU A 209 -12.32 10.69 -10.42
C LEU A 209 -13.22 10.44 -11.64
N LEU A 210 -13.44 11.45 -12.49
CA LEU A 210 -14.17 11.27 -13.74
C LEU A 210 -13.45 10.31 -14.70
N ALA A 211 -12.12 10.32 -14.73
CA ALA A 211 -11.35 9.40 -15.55
C ALA A 211 -11.28 7.98 -14.96
N LEU A 212 -11.32 7.85 -13.62
CA LEU A 212 -11.26 6.55 -12.93
C LEU A 212 -12.61 5.83 -12.90
N GLN A 213 -13.64 6.53 -12.44
CA GLN A 213 -14.97 5.96 -12.23
C GLN A 213 -16.04 7.07 -12.31
N PRO A 214 -16.51 7.42 -13.53
CA PRO A 214 -17.54 8.44 -13.72
C PRO A 214 -18.79 8.22 -12.86
N ASP A 215 -19.20 6.96 -12.70
CA ASP A 215 -20.37 6.56 -11.90
C ASP A 215 -20.26 6.95 -10.43
N LEU A 216 -19.06 7.08 -9.88
CA LEU A 216 -18.88 7.54 -8.51
C LEU A 216 -19.41 8.96 -8.37
N ILE A 217 -19.02 9.88 -9.25
CA ILE A 217 -19.47 11.28 -9.21
C ILE A 217 -20.92 11.40 -9.67
N GLN A 218 -21.26 10.77 -10.80
CA GLN A 218 -22.54 10.99 -11.47
C GLN A 218 -23.70 10.33 -10.75
N ASN A 219 -23.47 9.15 -10.17
CA ASN A 219 -24.51 8.38 -9.52
C ASN A 219 -24.33 8.39 -8.01
N ARG A 220 -23.22 7.84 -7.48
CA ARG A 220 -23.07 7.56 -6.05
C ARG A 220 -23.02 8.82 -5.17
N LEU A 221 -22.22 9.82 -5.54
CA LEU A 221 -22.07 11.07 -4.79
C LEU A 221 -23.23 12.05 -5.01
N ARG A 222 -24.12 11.75 -5.96
CA ARG A 222 -25.36 12.47 -6.22
C ARG A 222 -26.55 11.88 -5.46
N LEU A 223 -26.44 10.67 -4.90
CA LEU A 223 -27.54 10.05 -4.17
C LEU A 223 -27.87 10.87 -2.91
N SER A 224 -29.04 11.50 -2.93
CA SER A 224 -29.60 12.20 -1.77
C SER A 224 -30.50 11.25 -0.99
N SER A 225 -29.92 10.50 -0.07
CA SER A 225 -30.69 9.82 0.98
C SER A 225 -30.47 10.56 2.30
N PRO A 226 -31.51 11.18 2.90
CA PRO A 226 -31.39 11.86 4.19
C PRO A 226 -30.86 10.97 5.33
N GLN A 227 -30.93 9.65 5.16
CA GLN A 227 -30.52 8.64 6.16
C GLN A 227 -29.08 8.14 5.94
N GLN A 228 -28.41 8.55 4.86
CA GLN A 228 -27.04 8.12 4.52
C GLN A 228 -26.21 9.33 4.08
N GLN A 229 -25.86 10.18 5.04
CA GLN A 229 -24.88 11.21 4.76
C GLN A 229 -23.49 10.61 4.59
N GLN A 230 -22.70 11.24 3.72
CA GLN A 230 -21.34 10.84 3.44
C GLN A 230 -20.39 11.98 3.78
N ILE A 231 -19.16 11.64 4.13
CA ILE A 231 -18.07 12.60 4.17
C ILE A 231 -17.10 12.19 3.08
N PHE A 232 -16.73 13.14 2.22
CA PHE A 232 -15.65 12.94 1.27
C PHE A 232 -14.47 13.84 1.65
N THR A 233 -13.39 13.23 2.10
CA THR A 233 -12.13 13.94 2.36
C THR A 233 -11.37 14.06 1.03
N ALA A 234 -11.57 15.17 0.35
CA ALA A 234 -11.13 15.38 -1.01
C ALA A 234 -9.82 16.17 -1.04
N PRO A 235 -8.74 15.66 -1.67
CA PRO A 235 -7.52 16.44 -1.85
C PRO A 235 -7.78 17.67 -2.71
N SER A 236 -7.39 18.84 -2.19
CA SER A 236 -7.49 20.09 -2.95
C SER A 236 -6.44 20.15 -4.07
N ASN A 237 -6.56 21.12 -4.97
CA ASN A 237 -5.53 21.36 -6.00
C ASN A 237 -4.15 21.63 -5.37
N ALA A 238 -4.11 22.25 -4.17
CA ALA A 238 -2.88 22.46 -3.43
C ALA A 238 -2.29 21.12 -2.93
N ALA A 239 -3.13 20.14 -2.57
CA ALA A 239 -2.68 18.80 -2.23
C ALA A 239 -2.02 18.08 -3.41
N PHE A 240 -2.56 18.21 -4.63
CA PHE A 240 -1.92 17.67 -5.83
C PHE A 240 -0.63 18.41 -6.18
N ALA A 241 -0.56 19.72 -5.93
CA ALA A 241 0.66 20.50 -6.12
C ALA A 241 1.78 20.11 -5.11
N ALA A 242 1.40 19.61 -3.94
CA ALA A 242 2.34 19.08 -2.94
C ALA A 242 2.77 17.62 -3.22
N ALA A 243 2.08 16.91 -4.10
CA ALA A 243 2.45 15.56 -4.54
C ALA A 243 3.54 15.62 -5.64
N PRO A 244 4.21 14.51 -5.96
CA PRO A 244 5.19 14.47 -7.05
C PRO A 244 4.61 14.97 -8.39
N PRO A 245 5.41 15.67 -9.23
CA PRO A 245 4.95 16.15 -10.52
C PRO A 245 4.38 15.03 -11.40
N GLY A 246 3.27 15.30 -12.11
CA GLY A 246 2.57 14.32 -12.95
C GLY A 246 1.66 13.35 -12.19
N THR A 247 1.46 13.55 -10.87
CA THR A 247 0.54 12.72 -10.06
C THR A 247 -0.87 12.61 -10.67
N PRO A 248 -1.52 13.69 -11.17
CA PRO A 248 -2.84 13.56 -11.79
C PRO A 248 -2.82 12.65 -13.03
N GLU A 249 -1.84 12.80 -13.92
CA GLU A 249 -1.69 12.00 -15.14
C GLU A 249 -1.42 10.54 -14.80
N ALA A 250 -0.48 10.28 -13.89
CA ALA A 250 -0.16 8.95 -13.41
C ALA A 250 -1.36 8.28 -12.74
N SER A 251 -2.17 9.03 -11.99
CA SER A 251 -3.37 8.52 -11.34
C SER A 251 -4.39 8.01 -12.36
N LYS A 252 -4.48 8.65 -13.53
CA LYS A 252 -5.42 8.29 -14.62
C LYS A 252 -4.94 7.13 -15.50
N ALA A 253 -3.67 6.73 -15.39
CA ALA A 253 -3.09 5.70 -16.26
C ALA A 253 -3.80 4.34 -16.07
N PRO A 254 -4.15 3.58 -17.14
CA PRO A 254 -4.87 2.32 -17.04
C PRO A 254 -4.25 1.30 -16.07
N SER A 255 -2.92 1.20 -16.04
CA SER A 255 -2.20 0.29 -15.13
C SER A 255 -2.33 0.65 -13.65
N ASN A 256 -2.69 1.89 -13.34
CA ASN A 256 -2.76 2.42 -11.99
C ASN A 256 -4.21 2.53 -11.49
N GLN A 257 -5.21 2.43 -12.38
CA GLN A 257 -6.61 2.68 -12.05
C GLN A 257 -7.11 1.93 -10.81
N PRO A 258 -6.83 0.62 -10.61
CA PRO A 258 -7.31 -0.10 -9.42
C PRO A 258 -6.78 0.51 -8.13
N LEU A 259 -5.48 0.83 -8.08
CA LEU A 259 -4.86 1.44 -6.91
C LEU A 259 -5.27 2.91 -6.74
N SER A 260 -5.28 3.70 -7.81
CA SER A 260 -5.73 5.10 -7.76
C SER A 260 -7.15 5.20 -7.25
N PHE A 261 -8.06 4.36 -7.76
CA PHE A 261 -9.45 4.34 -7.31
C PHE A 261 -9.55 3.94 -5.83
N GLN A 262 -8.77 2.95 -5.39
CA GLN A 262 -8.66 2.57 -3.99
C GLN A 262 -8.20 3.74 -3.10
N LEU A 263 -7.14 4.45 -3.51
CA LEU A 263 -6.57 5.57 -2.77
C LEU A 263 -7.54 6.76 -2.66
N PHE A 264 -8.22 7.14 -3.74
CA PHE A 264 -9.18 8.25 -3.69
C PHE A 264 -10.51 7.84 -3.03
N SER A 265 -10.89 6.57 -3.08
CA SER A 265 -12.06 6.05 -2.36
C SER A 265 -11.80 5.86 -0.85
N PHE A 266 -10.55 5.81 -0.41
CA PHE A 266 -10.19 5.76 1.00
C PHE A 266 -10.73 6.97 1.78
N GLY A 267 -10.80 8.14 1.11
CA GLY A 267 -11.39 9.35 1.67
C GLY A 267 -12.91 9.40 1.67
N LEU A 268 -13.59 8.40 1.10
CA LEU A 268 -15.05 8.29 1.18
C LEU A 268 -15.40 7.58 2.49
N LEU A 269 -16.07 8.31 3.37
CA LEU A 269 -16.38 7.89 4.71
C LEU A 269 -17.89 7.72 4.86
N ASN A 270 -18.29 6.61 5.47
CA ASN A 270 -19.66 6.48 5.94
C ASN A 270 -19.84 7.36 7.17
N ASN A 271 -20.83 8.26 7.15
CA ASN A 271 -21.20 9.04 8.32
C ASN A 271 -22.43 8.40 8.99
N PRO A 272 -22.26 7.63 10.08
CA PRO A 272 -23.38 7.03 10.79
C PRO A 272 -24.24 8.09 11.51
N ASN A 273 -23.74 9.32 11.66
CA ASN A 273 -24.49 10.44 12.22
C ASN A 273 -24.75 11.52 11.17
N PRO A 274 -25.91 11.53 10.50
CA PRO A 274 -26.24 12.43 9.39
C PRO A 274 -26.39 13.91 9.77
N THR A 275 -25.99 14.31 10.98
CA THR A 275 -25.86 15.73 11.36
C THR A 275 -24.46 16.09 11.79
N ALA A 276 -23.54 15.13 11.94
CA ALA A 276 -22.20 15.38 12.43
C ALA A 276 -21.36 16.11 11.37
N LYS A 277 -21.09 17.39 11.64
CA LYS A 277 -20.09 18.21 10.97
C LYS A 277 -18.72 18.01 11.60
N LEU A 278 -17.67 18.53 10.95
CA LEU A 278 -16.33 18.55 11.51
C LEU A 278 -16.29 19.14 12.95
N ALA A 279 -17.07 20.20 13.20
CA ALA A 279 -17.18 20.86 14.50
C ALA A 279 -17.89 20.02 15.58
N ASP A 280 -18.68 19.02 15.18
CA ASP A 280 -19.42 18.15 16.11
C ASP A 280 -18.61 16.92 16.54
N LEU A 281 -17.41 16.74 15.97
CA LEU A 281 -16.49 15.69 16.38
C LEU A 281 -15.91 16.03 17.75
N ASN A 282 -16.23 15.23 18.76
CA ASN A 282 -15.57 15.33 20.07
C ASN A 282 -14.13 14.80 19.98
N LEU A 283 -13.20 15.68 19.60
CA LEU A 283 -11.77 15.37 19.44
C LEU A 283 -10.95 15.66 20.72
N ALA A 284 -11.59 16.13 21.80
CA ALA A 284 -10.95 16.59 23.03
C ALA A 284 -10.21 15.48 23.82
N GLY A 285 -10.42 14.20 23.48
CA GLY A 285 -9.73 13.05 24.09
C GLY A 285 -8.58 12.46 23.28
N GLY A 286 -8.21 13.06 22.14
CA GLY A 286 -7.32 12.46 21.15
C GLY A 286 -8.07 11.49 20.22
N SER A 287 -7.66 11.51 18.94
CA SER A 287 -8.10 10.66 17.82
C SER A 287 -9.53 10.10 17.87
N ALA A 288 -10.49 10.72 17.17
CA ALA A 288 -11.74 10.06 16.83
C ALA A 288 -11.49 9.01 15.74
N GLN A 289 -11.44 7.73 16.13
CA GLN A 289 -11.42 6.60 15.20
C GLN A 289 -12.83 6.11 14.89
N ARG A 290 -13.55 6.73 13.95
CA ARG A 290 -14.92 6.28 13.61
C ARG A 290 -15.34 6.63 12.18
N ALA A 291 -14.51 6.30 11.18
CA ALA A 291 -15.02 6.24 9.82
C ALA A 291 -14.56 4.95 9.14
N ASN A 292 -15.53 4.05 8.93
CA ASN A 292 -15.36 2.94 8.01
C ASN A 292 -15.30 3.54 6.61
N SER A 293 -14.11 3.52 6.00
CA SER A 293 -14.00 3.87 4.59
C SER A 293 -14.65 2.79 3.74
N PHE A 294 -14.98 3.13 2.49
CA PHE A 294 -15.46 2.14 1.51
C PHE A 294 -14.41 1.06 1.17
N THR A 295 -13.15 1.28 1.56
CA THR A 295 -12.03 0.37 1.29
C THR A 295 -11.82 -0.70 2.35
N GLY A 296 -12.61 -0.69 3.44
CA GLY A 296 -12.45 -1.60 4.57
C GLY A 296 -11.30 -1.24 5.52
N ILE A 297 -10.51 -0.21 5.21
CA ILE A 297 -9.46 0.32 6.08
C ILE A 297 -10.01 1.52 6.86
N ASN A 298 -9.75 1.56 8.16
CA ASN A 298 -10.23 2.66 9.01
C ASN A 298 -9.46 3.95 8.76
N VAL A 299 -10.19 5.06 8.78
CA VAL A 299 -9.63 6.41 8.76
C VAL A 299 -9.59 6.97 10.18
N THR A 300 -8.51 7.67 10.51
CA THR A 300 -8.38 8.37 11.80
C THR A 300 -8.51 9.87 11.60
N VAL A 301 -9.39 10.48 12.40
CA VAL A 301 -9.49 11.93 12.52
C VAL A 301 -8.89 12.34 13.86
N SER A 302 -7.97 13.30 13.86
CA SER A 302 -7.31 13.78 15.08
C SER A 302 -7.25 15.30 15.09
N GLN A 303 -7.10 15.90 16.27
CA GLN A 303 -6.91 17.34 16.43
C GLN A 303 -5.62 17.61 17.18
N LYS A 304 -4.80 18.53 16.67
CA LYS A 304 -3.61 19.03 17.35
C LYS A 304 -3.98 20.25 18.18
N THR A 305 -3.64 20.20 19.46
CA THR A 305 -3.75 21.34 20.39
C THR A 305 -2.39 22.04 20.53
N PRO A 306 -2.33 23.35 20.82
CA PRO A 306 -3.44 24.26 21.11
C PRO A 306 -4.08 24.97 19.90
N GLU A 307 -3.44 24.99 18.72
CA GLU A 307 -3.87 25.82 17.59
C GLU A 307 -5.09 25.26 16.80
N GLY A 308 -5.47 24.01 17.07
CA GLY A 308 -6.76 23.46 16.66
C GLY A 308 -6.80 22.79 15.28
N ALA A 309 -5.66 22.61 14.60
CA ALA A 309 -5.58 21.87 13.34
C ALA A 309 -6.21 20.47 13.43
N VAL A 310 -7.03 20.14 12.46
CA VAL A 310 -7.69 18.83 12.34
C VAL A 310 -7.04 18.05 11.22
N PHE A 311 -6.70 16.79 11.48
CA PHE A 311 -6.04 15.90 10.54
C PHE A 311 -6.89 14.67 10.24
N VAL A 312 -6.88 14.26 8.98
CA VAL A 312 -7.33 12.96 8.50
C VAL A 312 -6.09 12.20 8.07
N ASN A 313 -5.69 11.18 8.84
CA ASN A 313 -4.40 10.50 8.69
C ASN A 313 -3.23 11.51 8.58
N ASN A 314 -2.57 11.60 7.42
CA ASN A 314 -1.42 12.46 7.14
C ASN A 314 -1.80 13.88 6.67
N ALA A 315 -3.05 14.10 6.30
CA ALA A 315 -3.52 15.33 5.67
C ALA A 315 -4.27 16.21 6.67
N ALA A 316 -4.08 17.53 6.60
CA ALA A 316 -4.84 18.46 7.39
C ALA A 316 -6.09 18.93 6.63
N VAL A 317 -7.17 19.16 7.37
CA VAL A 317 -8.41 19.72 6.83
C VAL A 317 -8.25 21.22 6.68
N GLU A 318 -8.34 21.71 5.44
CA GLU A 318 -8.28 23.13 5.11
C GLU A 318 -9.62 23.82 5.36
N GLY A 319 -10.72 23.10 5.17
CA GLY A 319 -12.08 23.59 5.39
C GLY A 319 -13.14 22.55 5.03
N GLU A 320 -14.39 22.88 5.33
CA GLU A 320 -15.55 22.01 5.09
C GLU A 320 -16.60 22.74 4.24
N VAL A 321 -17.13 22.04 3.24
CA VAL A 321 -18.29 22.47 2.46
C VAL A 321 -19.34 21.37 2.52
N CYS A 322 -20.55 21.68 2.98
CA CYS A 322 -21.63 20.71 3.06
C CYS A 322 -22.77 21.03 2.11
N GLY A 323 -23.38 19.97 1.58
CA GLY A 323 -24.60 20.01 0.80
C GLY A 323 -25.68 19.11 1.41
N SER A 324 -26.71 18.83 0.62
CA SER A 324 -27.90 18.08 1.01
C SER A 324 -27.67 16.60 1.38
N ASN A 325 -26.61 15.98 0.87
CA ASN A 325 -26.31 14.55 1.09
C ASN A 325 -24.98 14.28 1.81
N GLY A 326 -24.35 15.31 2.38
CA GLY A 326 -23.11 15.16 3.14
C GLY A 326 -22.15 16.33 2.98
N CYS A 327 -20.90 16.12 3.40
CA CYS A 327 -19.88 17.17 3.42
C CYS A 327 -18.62 16.74 2.66
N VAL A 328 -17.95 17.71 2.05
CA VAL A 328 -16.61 17.60 1.52
C VAL A 328 -15.65 18.27 2.48
N TRP A 329 -14.67 17.52 2.98
CA TRP A 329 -13.55 18.07 3.73
C TRP A 329 -12.39 18.25 2.76
N LEU A 330 -12.03 19.49 2.49
CA LEU A 330 -10.88 19.79 1.66
C LEU A 330 -9.62 19.49 2.48
N VAL A 331 -8.73 18.67 1.95
CA VAL A 331 -7.49 18.30 2.63
C VAL A 331 -6.26 18.70 1.82
N ASP A 332 -5.19 19.06 2.52
CA ASP A 332 -3.96 19.61 1.95
C ASP A 332 -2.93 18.56 1.46
N ARG A 333 -3.25 17.27 1.61
CA ARG A 333 -2.47 16.13 1.11
C ARG A 333 -3.41 15.06 0.57
N ILE A 334 -2.92 14.27 -0.37
CA ILE A 334 -3.57 13.00 -0.72
C ILE A 334 -3.44 12.07 0.49
N LEU A 335 -4.55 11.41 0.85
CA LEU A 335 -4.57 10.55 2.02
C LEU A 335 -3.69 9.31 1.84
N ASP A 336 -2.87 9.05 2.86
CA ASP A 336 -2.04 7.87 2.98
C ASP A 336 -2.78 6.82 3.84
N PRO A 337 -3.28 5.71 3.26
CA PRO A 337 -3.94 4.65 4.02
C PRO A 337 -2.99 3.87 4.92
N LEU A 338 -1.67 4.00 4.70
CA LEU A 338 -0.63 3.31 5.43
C LEU A 338 -0.03 4.17 6.56
N TYR A 339 -0.44 5.43 6.67
CA TYR A 339 0.11 6.41 7.61
C TYR A 339 0.11 5.94 9.07
N LEU A 340 -0.96 5.32 9.54
CA LEU A 340 -1.07 4.91 10.94
C LEU A 340 -0.19 3.71 11.29
N VAL A 341 0.19 2.91 10.28
CA VAL A 341 0.97 1.68 10.45
C VAL A 341 2.46 2.00 10.37
N PHE A 342 2.86 2.82 9.41
CA PHE A 342 4.27 3.14 9.16
C PHE A 342 4.69 4.50 9.74
N GLY A 343 3.74 5.31 10.20
CA GLY A 343 3.98 6.64 10.75
C GLY A 343 4.50 7.64 9.71
N PRO A 344 4.92 8.83 10.16
CA PRO A 344 5.83 9.66 9.39
C PRO A 344 7.15 8.89 9.27
N LEU A 345 7.31 8.12 8.19
CA LEU A 345 8.63 7.67 7.79
C LEU A 345 9.52 8.91 7.69
N ASP A 346 10.75 8.85 8.18
CA ASP A 346 11.69 9.98 8.14
C ASP A 346 12.05 10.24 6.66
N ARG A 347 11.19 11.03 6.01
CA ARG A 347 11.14 11.30 4.57
C ARG A 347 12.15 12.38 4.16
N ALA A 348 13.26 12.48 4.88
CA ALA A 348 14.34 13.45 4.68
C ALA A 348 15.36 12.98 3.63
#